data_AF-A0A838V989-F1
#
_entry.id   AF-A0A838V989-F1
#
_cell.length_a   1.000
_cell.length_b   1.000
_cell.length_c   1.000
_cell.angle_alpha   90.00
_cell.angle_beta   90.00
_cell.angle_gamma   90.00
#
_symmetry.space_group_name_H-M   'P 1'
#
loop_
_entity.id
_entity.type
_entity.pdbx_description
1 polymer ?
#
loop_
_entity_poly.entity_id
_entity_poly.type
_entity_poly.pdbx_seq_one_letter_code
_entity_poly.pdbx_strand_id
1 'polypeptide(L)'
;MKRLPLIPTLVVALAVAAMIALGVWQLHRATWKEALLARYSAAPALPEIALPNVPDSRNPPLFRHARAFCLSVAGWHAVAGRSADGEPGWSHVAACRTGAEGPGLAVDA
;
A
#
# COMPACT_ATOMS: atom_id res chain seq x y z
N MET A 1 22.73 -51.89 -25.94
CA MET A 1 22.61 -51.14 -24.67
C MET A 1 22.55 -49.65 -25.00
N LYS A 2 21.35 -49.06 -25.04
CA LYS A 2 21.15 -47.64 -25.41
C LYS A 2 21.78 -46.77 -24.31
N ARG A 3 22.82 -46.01 -24.67
CA ARG A 3 23.49 -45.07 -23.76
C ARG A 3 22.45 -44.02 -23.39
N LEU A 4 22.10 -43.92 -22.11
CA LEU A 4 21.27 -42.81 -21.65
C LEU A 4 21.95 -41.51 -22.08
N PRO A 5 21.23 -40.58 -22.72
CA PRO A 5 21.82 -39.33 -23.14
C PRO A 5 22.01 -38.47 -21.88
N LEU A 6 23.18 -38.60 -21.24
CA LEU A 6 23.49 -38.02 -19.92
C LEU A 6 23.33 -36.49 -19.91
N ILE A 7 23.74 -35.83 -20.99
CA ILE A 7 23.68 -34.36 -21.12
C ILE A 7 22.23 -33.84 -21.03
N PRO A 8 21.28 -34.28 -21.88
CA PRO A 8 19.90 -33.80 -21.78
C PRO A 8 19.22 -34.20 -20.47
N THR A 9 19.53 -35.37 -19.89
CA THR A 9 19.00 -35.75 -18.57
C THR A 9 19.45 -34.77 -17.48
N LEU A 10 20.72 -34.35 -17.50
CA LEU A 10 21.27 -33.42 -16.52
C LEU A 10 20.65 -32.01 -16.68
N VAL A 11 20.45 -31.56 -17.92
CA VAL A 11 19.76 -30.29 -18.21
C VAL A 11 18.33 -30.29 -17.68
N VAL A 12 17.57 -31.36 -17.93
CA VAL A 12 16.20 -31.49 -17.43
C VAL A 12 16.18 -31.54 -15.90
N ALA A 13 17.11 -32.27 -15.28
CA ALA A 13 17.20 -32.33 -13.81
C ALA A 13 17.49 -30.95 -13.20
N LEU A 14 18.37 -30.15 -13.80
CA LEU A 14 18.62 -28.77 -13.39
C LEU A 14 17.39 -27.87 -13.56
N ALA A 15 16.67 -27.99 -14.68
CA ALA A 15 15.45 -27.22 -14.91
C ALA A 15 14.36 -27.56 -13.88
N VAL A 16 14.17 -28.84 -13.56
CA VAL A 16 13.24 -29.29 -12.52
C VAL A 16 13.65 -28.75 -11.15
N ALA A 17 14.93 -28.82 -10.80
CA ALA A 17 15.44 -28.26 -9.55
C ALA A 17 15.19 -26.75 -9.44
N ALA A 18 15.41 -26.00 -10.53
CA ALA A 18 15.13 -24.56 -10.58
C ALA A 18 13.63 -24.25 -10.43
N MET A 19 12.75 -25.02 -11.09
CA MET A 19 11.29 -24.86 -10.97
C MET A 19 10.81 -25.12 -9.54
N ILE A 20 11.36 -26.13 -8.86
CA ILE A 20 11.04 -26.41 -7.45
C ILE A 20 11.52 -25.27 -6.55
N ALA A 21 12.77 -24.81 -6.73
CA ALA A 21 13.32 -23.70 -5.96
C ALA A 21 12.51 -22.41 -6.13
N LEU A 22 12.08 -22.11 -7.37
CA LEU A 22 11.17 -21.01 -7.65
C LEU A 22 9.81 -21.21 -6.97
N GLY A 23 9.24 -22.41 -7.00
CA GLY A 23 7.98 -22.70 -6.30
C GLY A 23 8.05 -22.45 -4.79
N VAL A 24 9.12 -22.92 -4.14
CA VAL A 24 9.38 -22.67 -2.72
C VAL A 24 9.54 -21.17 -2.45
N TRP A 25 10.28 -20.46 -3.31
CA TRP A 25 10.44 -19.01 -3.19
C TRP A 25 9.12 -18.25 -3.34
N GLN A 26 8.26 -18.66 -4.28
CA GLN A 26 6.93 -18.05 -4.47
C GLN A 26 6.05 -18.24 -3.23
N LEU A 27 6.03 -19.43 -2.62
CA LEU A 27 5.29 -19.69 -1.37
C LEU A 27 5.79 -18.80 -0.23
N HIS A 28 7.11 -18.69 -0.06
CA HIS A 28 7.68 -17.79 0.94
C HIS A 28 7.35 -16.31 0.66
N ARG A 29 7.32 -15.91 -0.62
CA ARG A 29 6.94 -14.55 -1.01
C ARG A 29 5.45 -14.27 -0.77
N ALA A 30 4.59 -15.28 -0.89
CA ALA A 30 3.16 -15.16 -0.63
C ALA A 30 2.90 -14.91 0.87
N THR A 31 3.52 -15.68 1.77
CA THR A 31 3.31 -15.49 3.22
C THR A 31 3.76 -14.11 3.71
N TRP A 32 4.86 -13.58 3.18
CA TRP A 32 5.28 -12.20 3.44
C TRP A 32 4.20 -11.20 3.01
N LYS A 33 3.64 -11.36 1.81
CA LYS A 33 2.58 -10.47 1.31
C LYS A 33 1.30 -10.56 2.15
N GLU A 34 0.91 -11.77 2.55
CA GLU A 34 -0.26 -11.98 3.42
C GLU A 34 -0.11 -11.27 4.76
N ALA A 35 1.07 -11.32 5.37
CA ALA A 35 1.35 -10.58 6.61
C ALA A 35 1.20 -9.06 6.45
N LEU A 36 1.65 -8.50 5.30
CA LEU A 36 1.46 -7.09 4.98
C LEU A 36 -0.02 -6.76 4.78
N LEU A 37 -0.76 -7.59 4.03
CA LEU A 37 -2.18 -7.40 3.81
C LEU A 37 -2.96 -7.43 5.12
N ALA A 38 -2.67 -8.37 6.01
CA ALA A 38 -3.28 -8.45 7.33
C ALA A 38 -3.01 -7.19 8.18
N ARG A 39 -1.77 -6.66 8.12
CA ARG A 39 -1.42 -5.40 8.80
C ARG A 39 -2.22 -4.22 8.25
N TYR A 40 -2.38 -4.13 6.93
CA TYR A 40 -3.09 -3.03 6.29
C TYR A 40 -4.61 -3.14 6.43
N SER A 41 -5.19 -4.35 6.41
CA SER A 41 -6.62 -4.55 6.63
C SER A 41 -7.04 -4.25 8.06
N ALA A 42 -6.15 -4.44 9.03
CA ALA A 42 -6.40 -4.08 10.42
C ALA A 42 -6.27 -2.56 10.67
N ALA A 43 -5.45 -1.85 9.89
CA ALA A 43 -5.11 -0.45 10.10
C ALA A 43 -6.30 0.51 10.29
N PRO A 44 -7.43 0.38 9.55
CA PRO A 44 -8.61 1.24 9.75
C PRO A 44 -9.27 1.08 11.12
N ALA A 45 -9.14 -0.07 11.77
CA ALA A 45 -9.73 -0.32 13.09
C ALA A 45 -8.87 0.18 14.26
N LEU A 46 -7.62 0.61 14.00
CA LEU A 46 -6.77 1.19 15.04
C LEU A 46 -7.20 2.62 15.37
N PRO A 47 -6.87 3.14 16.58
CA PRO A 47 -7.17 4.51 16.96
C PRO A 47 -6.69 5.53 15.92
N GLU A 48 -7.34 6.67 15.83
CA GLU A 48 -6.92 7.70 14.89
C GLU A 48 -5.59 8.33 15.35
N ILE A 49 -4.74 8.67 14.38
CA ILE A 49 -3.48 9.36 14.68
C ILE A 49 -3.64 10.87 14.43
N ALA A 50 -3.01 11.69 15.27
CA ALA A 50 -2.94 13.12 15.04
C ALA A 50 -1.89 13.43 13.96
N LEU A 51 -2.28 14.15 12.91
CA LEU A 51 -1.37 14.81 11.98
C LEU A 51 -1.05 16.19 12.58
N PRO A 52 0.23 16.60 12.79
CA PRO A 52 1.42 16.35 11.98
C PRO A 52 2.46 15.52 12.75
N ASN A 53 2.25 14.21 12.86
CA ASN A 53 3.28 13.35 13.41
C ASN A 53 4.30 13.02 12.31
N VAL A 54 5.60 13.30 12.54
CA VAL A 54 6.66 12.82 11.65
C VAL A 54 6.61 11.28 11.71
N PRO A 55 6.23 10.60 10.62
CA PRO A 55 6.04 9.16 10.68
C PRO A 55 7.39 8.50 10.94
N ASP A 56 7.43 7.54 11.87
CA ASP A 56 8.62 6.71 12.08
C ASP A 56 8.95 5.99 10.76
N SER A 57 10.13 6.29 10.23
CA SER A 57 10.66 5.69 8.99
C SER A 57 10.67 4.15 9.01
N ARG A 58 10.79 3.53 10.20
CA ARG A 58 10.81 2.06 10.34
C ARG A 58 9.42 1.44 10.37
N ASN A 59 8.42 2.18 10.83
CA ASN A 59 7.04 1.70 10.95
C ASN A 59 6.06 2.83 10.64
N PRO A 60 5.96 3.24 9.35
CA PRO A 60 5.00 4.26 8.97
C PRO A 60 3.57 3.77 9.26
N PRO A 61 2.68 4.62 9.80
CA PRO A 61 1.29 4.28 10.08
C PRO A 61 0.47 4.26 8.77
N LEU A 62 0.79 3.33 7.88
CA LEU A 62 0.13 3.17 6.58
C LEU A 62 -1.33 2.73 6.77
N PHE A 63 -2.23 3.32 5.97
CA PHE A 63 -3.65 3.00 5.93
C PHE A 63 -4.42 3.19 7.25
N ARG A 64 -3.89 3.98 8.19
CA ARG A 64 -4.62 4.39 9.40
C ARG A 64 -5.38 5.69 9.17
N HIS A 65 -6.52 5.83 9.84
CA HIS A 65 -7.23 7.12 9.89
C HIS A 65 -6.39 8.16 10.63
N ALA A 66 -6.22 9.33 10.00
CA ALA A 66 -5.54 10.47 10.59
C ALA A 66 -6.54 11.60 10.80
N ARG A 67 -6.40 12.32 11.92
CA ARG A 67 -7.14 13.56 12.21
C ARG A 67 -6.15 14.71 12.34
N ALA A 68 -6.53 15.87 11.81
CA ALA A 68 -5.77 17.10 11.96
C ALA A 68 -6.71 18.27 12.21
N PHE A 69 -6.18 19.34 12.79
CA PHE A 69 -6.90 20.60 12.94
C PHE A 69 -6.64 21.51 11.74
N CYS A 70 -7.71 21.89 11.04
CA CYS A 70 -7.66 22.93 10.01
C CYS A 70 -7.74 24.30 10.69
N LEU A 71 -6.60 24.99 10.81
CA LEU A 71 -6.54 26.31 11.47
C LEU A 71 -7.03 27.42 10.54
N SER A 72 -6.75 27.30 9.24
CA SER A 72 -7.24 28.23 8.21
C SER A 72 -7.35 27.52 6.86
N VAL A 73 -8.36 27.88 6.07
CA VAL A 73 -8.51 27.39 4.69
C VAL A 73 -7.66 28.29 3.78
N ALA A 74 -6.65 27.70 3.16
CA ALA A 74 -5.75 28.37 2.22
C ALA A 74 -6.33 28.47 0.80
N GLY A 75 -7.28 27.61 0.43
CA GLY A 75 -7.94 27.64 -0.86
C GLY A 75 -8.92 26.48 -1.07
N TRP A 76 -9.68 26.56 -2.16
CA TRP A 76 -10.61 25.53 -2.61
C TRP A 76 -10.27 25.12 -4.04
N HIS A 77 -10.39 23.83 -4.34
CA HIS A 77 -10.29 23.32 -5.69
C HIS A 77 -11.39 22.29 -5.94
N ALA A 78 -11.99 22.35 -7.12
CA ALA A 78 -12.98 21.37 -7.56
C ALA A 78 -12.27 20.30 -8.39
N VAL A 79 -12.44 19.04 -8.03
CA VAL A 79 -11.94 17.90 -8.80
C VAL A 79 -13.11 17.04 -9.24
N ALA A 80 -12.92 16.28 -10.32
CA ALA A 80 -13.92 15.29 -10.72
C ALA A 80 -14.01 14.21 -9.63
N GLY A 81 -15.19 14.07 -9.05
CA GLY A 81 -15.46 13.14 -7.95
C GLY A 81 -16.70 12.30 -8.20
N ARG A 82 -17.04 11.47 -7.21
CA ARG A 82 -18.31 10.73 -7.19
C ARG A 82 -19.05 11.00 -5.90
N SER A 83 -20.36 11.10 -5.98
CA SER A 83 -21.23 11.13 -4.80
C SER A 83 -21.13 9.82 -4.02
N ALA A 84 -21.64 9.79 -2.79
CA ALA A 84 -21.81 8.56 -2.00
C ALA A 84 -22.59 7.48 -2.77
N ASP A 85 -23.53 7.90 -3.63
CA ASP A 85 -24.33 7.03 -4.50
C ASP A 85 -23.60 6.63 -5.81
N GLY A 86 -22.35 7.06 -5.99
CA GLY A 86 -21.51 6.70 -7.15
C GLY A 86 -21.73 7.54 -8.41
N GLU A 87 -22.63 8.52 -8.37
CA GLU A 87 -22.89 9.41 -9.50
C GLU A 87 -21.70 10.33 -9.78
N PRO A 88 -21.31 10.52 -11.06
CA PRO A 88 -20.23 11.42 -11.43
C PRO A 88 -20.62 12.88 -11.13
N GLY A 89 -19.71 13.61 -10.49
CA GLY A 89 -19.91 15.00 -10.12
C GLY A 89 -18.60 15.73 -9.82
N TRP A 90 -18.72 16.85 -9.11
CA TRP A 90 -17.58 17.64 -8.64
C TRP A 90 -17.42 17.43 -7.14
N SER A 91 -16.20 17.18 -6.68
CA SER A 91 -15.86 17.19 -5.25
C SER A 91 -15.03 18.43 -4.91
N HIS A 92 -15.36 19.06 -3.79
CA HIS A 92 -14.80 20.34 -3.38
C HIS A 92 -13.76 20.10 -2.31
N VAL A 93 -12.50 20.21 -2.69
CA VAL A 93 -11.38 19.94 -1.80
C VAL A 93 -10.85 21.25 -1.21
N ALA A 94 -10.94 21.36 0.11
CA ALA A 94 -10.35 22.45 0.88
C ALA A 94 -8.88 22.17 1.17
N ALA A 95 -8.01 23.11 0.83
CA ALA A 95 -6.62 23.12 1.27
C ALA A 95 -6.55 23.79 2.65
N CYS A 96 -6.31 22.99 3.69
CA CYS A 96 -6.22 23.41 5.07
C CYS A 96 -4.77 23.60 5.50
N ARG A 97 -4.49 24.73 6.16
CA ARG A 97 -3.24 24.96 6.87
C ARG A 97 -3.35 24.36 8.28
N THR A 98 -2.56 23.33 8.52
CA THR A 98 -2.28 22.80 9.86
C THR A 98 -1.09 23.59 10.45
N GLY A 99 -0.91 23.63 11.77
CA GLY A 99 0.17 24.42 12.41
C GLY A 99 1.60 23.99 12.01
N ALA A 100 2.62 24.62 12.62
CA ALA A 100 4.08 24.45 12.41
C ALA A 100 4.52 23.43 11.34
N GLU A 101 4.39 23.86 10.08
CA GLU A 101 4.99 23.36 8.83
C GLU A 101 5.06 21.83 8.62
N GLY A 102 3.88 21.25 8.42
CA GLY A 102 3.68 20.08 7.55
C GLY A 102 3.03 20.49 6.21
N PRO A 103 2.95 19.60 5.19
CA PRO A 103 2.61 19.90 3.79
C PRO A 103 1.16 20.40 3.50
N GLY A 104 0.46 20.95 4.49
CA GLY A 104 -0.97 21.23 4.42
C GLY A 104 -1.80 19.94 4.43
N LEU A 105 -3.10 20.06 4.63
CA LEU A 105 -4.06 18.96 4.57
C LEU A 105 -5.09 19.28 3.48
N ALA A 106 -5.30 18.39 2.52
CA ALA A 106 -6.41 18.47 1.59
C ALA A 106 -7.58 17.64 2.15
N VAL A 107 -8.75 18.26 2.33
CA VAL A 107 -9.95 17.60 2.83
C VAL A 107 -11.06 17.79 1.80
N ASP A 108 -11.64 16.68 1.34
CA ASP A 108 -12.85 16.73 0.51
C ASP A 108 -14.05 17.01 1.41
N ALA A 109 -14.89 17.97 1.01
CA ALA A 109 -16.01 18.49 1.81
C ALA A 109 -17.36 17.89 1.40
#